data_AF-A0A970LXR0-F1
#
_entry.id   AF-A0A970LXR0-F1
#
_cell.length_a   1.000
_cell.length_b   1.000
_cell.length_c   1.000
_cell.angle_alpha   90.00
_cell.angle_beta   90.00
_cell.angle_gamma   90.00
#
_symmetry.space_group_name_H-M   'P 1'
#
loop_
_entity.id
_entity.type
_entity.pdbx_description
1 polymer ?
#
loop_
_entity_poly.entity_id
_entity_poly.type
_entity_poly.pdbx_seq_one_letter_code
_entity_poly.pdbx_strand_id
1 'polypeptide(L)'
;MKKLLVLSTLLAFSVPALADVNCNGTIKNRTIDDNVKIQKLCTLDNVTVKGNVMLHSNAQATIKNSRIDGNLESKGQFSRVNAQANRIDGNIQLEDGRNIQLSS
;
A
#
# COMPACT_ATOMS: atom_id res chain seq x y z
N MET A 1 -18.79 -26.02 -53.61
CA MET A 1 -18.37 -24.67 -53.16
C MET A 1 -17.96 -24.80 -51.70
N LYS A 2 -16.66 -24.68 -51.39
CA LYS A 2 -16.05 -24.95 -50.08
C LYS A 2 -16.31 -23.76 -49.12
N LYS A 3 -16.99 -23.99 -48.01
CA LYS A 3 -17.15 -23.00 -46.93
C LYS A 3 -15.86 -22.98 -46.10
N LEU A 4 -15.10 -21.88 -46.19
CA LEU A 4 -13.95 -21.64 -45.32
C LEU A 4 -14.46 -21.28 -43.92
N LEU A 5 -14.13 -22.10 -42.92
CA LEU A 5 -14.34 -21.79 -41.52
C LEU A 5 -13.11 -20.99 -41.05
N VAL A 6 -13.27 -19.70 -40.77
CA VAL A 6 -12.20 -18.87 -40.20
C VAL A 6 -12.26 -19.02 -38.67
N LEU A 7 -11.29 -19.76 -38.11
CA LEU A 7 -11.13 -19.93 -36.68
C LEU A 7 -10.35 -18.73 -36.13
N SER A 8 -11.04 -17.78 -35.48
CA SER A 8 -10.41 -16.62 -34.84
C SER A 8 -9.81 -17.04 -33.50
N THR A 9 -8.48 -17.02 -33.41
CA THR A 9 -7.72 -17.26 -32.18
C THR A 9 -7.71 -15.99 -31.32
N LEU A 10 -8.46 -15.99 -30.22
CA LEU A 10 -8.34 -14.96 -29.18
C LEU A 10 -6.98 -15.12 -28.47
N LEU A 11 -6.07 -14.17 -28.70
CA LEU A 11 -4.88 -13.97 -27.88
C LEU A 11 -5.31 -13.36 -26.53
N ALA A 12 -5.39 -14.20 -25.50
CA ALA A 12 -5.58 -13.74 -24.13
C ALA A 12 -4.29 -13.07 -23.63
N PHE A 13 -4.23 -11.75 -23.68
CA PHE A 13 -3.20 -10.99 -22.97
C PHE A 13 -3.55 -10.98 -21.48
N SER A 14 -2.78 -11.70 -20.67
CA SER A 14 -2.86 -11.58 -19.22
C SER A 14 -2.24 -10.24 -18.81
N VAL A 15 -3.06 -9.29 -18.38
CA VAL A 15 -2.57 -8.10 -17.67
C VAL A 15 -1.93 -8.57 -16.36
N PRO A 16 -0.68 -8.18 -16.06
CA PRO A 16 -0.09 -8.47 -14.78
C PRO A 16 -0.89 -7.74 -13.69
N ALA A 17 -1.38 -8.50 -12.71
CA ALA A 17 -1.91 -7.90 -11.49
C ALA A 17 -0.72 -7.27 -10.73
N LEU A 18 -0.82 -5.98 -10.43
CA LEU A 18 0.07 -5.37 -9.44
C LEU A 18 -0.25 -6.03 -8.09
N ALA A 19 0.80 -6.39 -7.37
CA ALA A 19 0.69 -7.06 -6.09
C ALA A 19 1.10 -6.10 -4.97
N ASP A 20 0.48 -6.29 -3.81
CA ASP A 20 0.79 -5.56 -2.58
C ASP A 20 2.31 -5.45 -2.35
N VAL A 21 2.75 -4.27 -1.90
CA VAL A 21 4.14 -4.01 -1.56
C VAL A 21 4.38 -4.34 -0.09
N ASN A 22 5.24 -5.32 0.18
CA ASN A 22 5.75 -5.56 1.53
C ASN A 22 6.90 -4.58 1.82
N CYS A 23 6.64 -3.55 2.62
CA CYS A 23 7.66 -2.58 2.99
C CYS A 23 8.57 -3.13 4.10
N ASN A 24 9.85 -3.25 3.76
CA ASN A 24 10.85 -3.93 4.57
C ASN A 24 12.08 -3.06 4.91
N GLY A 25 11.97 -1.75 4.70
CA GLY A 25 13.04 -0.79 4.79
C GLY A 25 12.52 0.61 4.44
N THR A 26 13.24 1.36 3.61
CA THR A 26 12.81 2.69 3.19
C THR A 26 12.36 2.70 1.73
N ILE A 27 11.21 3.32 1.46
CA ILE A 27 10.70 3.60 0.12
C ILE A 27 10.57 5.12 -0.02
N LYS A 28 11.09 5.68 -1.12
CA LYS A 28 11.03 7.12 -1.37
C LYS A 28 10.65 7.47 -2.81
N ASN A 29 10.08 8.66 -3.00
CA ASN A 29 9.95 9.36 -4.27
C ASN A 29 9.32 8.53 -5.40
N ARG A 30 8.25 7.77 -5.09
CA ARG A 30 7.57 6.95 -6.10
C ARG A 30 6.09 6.76 -5.79
N THR A 31 5.37 6.32 -6.81
CA THR A 31 4.00 5.82 -6.67
C THR A 31 4.02 4.31 -6.43
N ILE A 32 3.12 3.86 -5.58
CA ILE A 32 2.75 2.46 -5.37
C ILE A 32 1.26 2.39 -5.75
N ASP A 33 0.97 1.71 -6.86
CA ASP A 33 -0.38 1.63 -7.43
C ASP A 33 -1.28 0.58 -6.74
N ASP A 34 -0.84 0.06 -5.59
CA ASP A 34 -1.54 -0.96 -4.80
C ASP A 34 -1.34 -0.68 -3.29
N ASN A 35 -1.66 -1.64 -2.42
CA ASN A 35 -1.49 -1.51 -0.98
C ASN A 35 -0.03 -1.68 -0.54
N VAL A 36 0.26 -1.16 0.66
CA VAL A 36 1.53 -1.40 1.37
C VAL A 36 1.24 -2.18 2.64
N LYS A 37 1.94 -3.29 2.84
CA LYS A 37 1.93 -4.09 4.07
C LYS A 37 3.23 -3.86 4.84
N ILE A 38 3.10 -3.55 6.13
CA ILE A 38 4.23 -3.29 7.03
C ILE A 38 4.22 -4.35 8.13
N GLN A 39 5.21 -5.23 8.16
CA GLN A 39 5.37 -6.26 9.20
C GLN A 39 6.57 -6.01 10.13
N LYS A 40 7.46 -5.11 9.74
CA LYS A 40 8.67 -4.74 10.48
C LYS A 40 8.91 -3.24 10.38
N LEU A 41 10.16 -2.80 10.54
CA LEU A 41 10.53 -1.40 10.35
C LEU A 41 10.34 -1.00 8.88
N CYS A 42 9.55 0.05 8.65
CA CYS A 42 9.33 0.65 7.34
C CYS A 42 9.37 2.18 7.42
N THR A 43 9.92 2.82 6.40
CA THR A 43 9.77 4.25 6.17
C THR A 43 9.21 4.51 4.77
N LEU A 44 8.11 5.27 4.70
CA LEU A 44 7.58 5.85 3.47
C LEU A 44 7.88 7.35 3.50
N ASP A 45 8.62 7.85 2.51
CA ASP A 45 9.08 9.25 2.46
C ASP A 45 8.83 9.83 1.08
N ASN A 46 7.88 10.77 0.97
CA ASN A 46 7.45 11.31 -0.33
C ASN A 46 6.95 10.20 -1.29
N VAL A 47 6.01 9.38 -0.80
CA VAL A 47 5.41 8.27 -1.55
C VAL A 47 3.94 8.56 -1.78
N THR A 48 3.42 8.21 -2.95
CA THR A 48 1.97 8.13 -3.20
C THR A 48 1.55 6.67 -3.19
N VAL A 49 0.67 6.28 -2.27
CA VAL A 49 0.07 4.94 -2.19
C VAL A 49 -1.36 5.04 -2.69
N LYS A 50 -1.68 4.34 -3.77
CA LYS A 50 -3.04 4.30 -4.35
C LYS A 50 -3.99 3.42 -3.54
N GLY A 51 -3.47 2.42 -2.84
CA GLY A 51 -4.22 1.58 -1.92
C GLY A 51 -4.11 2.03 -0.46
N ASN A 52 -4.24 1.04 0.43
CA ASN A 52 -4.14 1.19 1.87
C ASN A 52 -2.69 1.00 2.35
N VAL A 53 -2.39 1.55 3.53
CA VAL A 53 -1.19 1.20 4.30
C VAL A 53 -1.63 0.41 5.52
N MET A 54 -1.23 -0.87 5.58
CA MET A 54 -1.62 -1.84 6.60
C MET A 54 -0.45 -2.18 7.53
N LEU A 55 -0.60 -1.89 8.81
CA LEU A 55 0.34 -2.28 9.87
C LEU A 55 -0.03 -3.61 10.50
N HIS A 56 0.88 -4.58 10.44
CA HIS A 56 0.72 -5.87 11.12
C HIS A 56 1.34 -5.85 12.52
N SER A 57 1.19 -6.96 13.24
CA SER A 57 1.78 -7.14 14.57
C SER A 57 3.28 -6.83 14.59
N ASN A 58 3.72 -6.11 15.63
CA ASN A 58 5.10 -5.64 15.85
C ASN A 58 5.64 -4.62 14.81
N ALA A 59 4.82 -4.18 13.85
CA ALA A 59 5.23 -3.21 12.85
C ALA A 59 5.69 -1.87 13.47
N GLN A 60 6.65 -1.22 12.80
CA GLN A 60 7.11 0.12 13.12
C GLN A 60 7.14 0.95 11.84
N ALA A 61 6.25 1.93 11.72
CA ALA A 61 6.13 2.75 10.53
C ALA A 61 6.51 4.21 10.80
N THR A 62 7.33 4.76 9.92
CA THR A 62 7.47 6.21 9.72
C THR A 62 6.90 6.55 8.35
N ILE A 63 5.88 7.38 8.30
CA ILE A 63 5.24 7.81 7.05
C ILE A 63 5.35 9.33 7.02
N LYS A 64 6.04 9.88 6.03
CA LYS A 64 6.22 11.33 5.95
C LYS A 64 6.10 11.88 4.54
N ASN A 65 5.58 13.10 4.44
CA ASN A 65 5.43 13.83 3.17
C ASN A 65 4.68 13.02 2.10
N SER A 66 3.80 12.10 2.52
CA SER A 66 3.23 11.08 1.64
C SER A 66 1.73 11.27 1.44
N ARG A 67 1.21 10.72 0.35
CA ARG A 67 -0.22 10.65 0.05
C ARG A 67 -0.68 9.19 0.10
N ILE A 68 -1.77 8.94 0.83
CA ILE A 68 -2.43 7.64 0.87
C ILE A 68 -3.86 7.88 0.39
N ASP A 69 -4.19 7.35 -0.80
CA ASP A 69 -5.53 7.49 -1.38
C ASP A 69 -6.55 6.59 -0.65
N GLY A 70 -6.07 5.49 -0.05
CA GLY A 70 -6.86 4.62 0.83
C GLY A 70 -6.74 4.95 2.32
N ASN A 71 -6.82 3.91 3.14
CA ASN A 71 -6.76 3.98 4.60
C ASN A 71 -5.33 3.81 5.14
N LEU A 72 -5.08 4.37 6.32
CA LEU A 72 -3.98 3.97 7.19
C LEU A 72 -4.56 3.11 8.32
N GLU A 73 -4.34 1.80 8.26
CA GLU A 73 -5.02 0.83 9.12
C GLU A 73 -4.08 -0.17 9.79
N SER A 74 -4.49 -0.70 10.94
CA SER A 74 -3.82 -1.82 11.62
C SER A 74 -4.55 -3.14 11.40
N LYS A 75 -3.79 -4.22 11.23
CA LYS A 75 -4.26 -5.63 11.19
C LYS A 75 -3.71 -6.44 12.37
N GLY A 76 -3.36 -5.77 13.47
CA GLY A 76 -2.82 -6.36 14.70
C GLY A 76 -2.07 -5.34 15.56
N GLN A 77 -1.56 -5.78 16.71
CA GLN A 77 -0.84 -4.92 17.67
C GLN A 77 0.52 -4.45 17.12
N PHE A 78 0.56 -3.25 16.54
CA PHE A 78 1.79 -2.63 16.06
C PHE A 78 2.57 -1.94 17.20
N SER A 79 3.88 -1.80 17.00
CA SER A 79 4.79 -1.19 17.99
C SER A 79 4.82 0.33 17.90
N ARG A 80 4.84 0.90 16.69
CA ARG A 80 4.90 2.35 16.50
C ARG A 80 4.36 2.81 15.15
N VAL A 81 3.64 3.92 15.15
CA VAL A 81 3.34 4.74 13.96
C VAL A 81 3.77 6.17 14.23
N ASN A 82 4.62 6.71 13.36
CA ASN A 82 4.85 8.15 13.23
C ASN A 82 4.42 8.58 11.83
N ALA A 83 3.29 9.29 11.73
CA ALA A 83 2.77 9.84 10.49
C ALA A 83 2.84 11.38 10.55
N GLN A 84 3.71 11.97 9.74
CA GLN A 84 3.96 13.41 9.71
C GLN A 84 3.76 14.00 8.31
N ALA A 85 3.05 15.13 8.20
CA ALA A 85 2.88 15.86 6.94
C ALA A 85 2.35 14.97 5.80
N ASN A 86 1.34 14.16 6.11
CA ASN A 86 0.71 13.26 5.13
C ASN A 86 -0.69 13.74 4.77
N ARG A 87 -1.10 13.42 3.55
CA ARG A 87 -2.50 13.46 3.13
C ARG A 87 -3.06 12.05 3.08
N ILE A 88 -4.12 11.79 3.82
CA ILE A 88 -4.81 10.50 3.83
C ILE A 88 -6.25 10.80 3.44
N ASP A 89 -6.68 10.26 2.30
CA ASP A 89 -8.03 10.51 1.77
C ASP A 89 -9.08 9.58 2.41
N GLY A 90 -8.65 8.39 2.86
CA GLY A 90 -9.48 7.45 3.62
C GLY A 90 -9.42 7.66 5.14
N ASN A 91 -9.77 6.60 5.86
CA ASN A 91 -9.79 6.59 7.32
C ASN A 91 -8.41 6.28 7.91
N ILE A 92 -8.18 6.80 9.12
CA ILE A 92 -7.10 6.35 9.99
C ILE A 92 -7.71 5.45 11.06
N GLN A 93 -7.41 4.15 11.00
CA GLN A 93 -7.96 3.11 11.89
C GLN A 93 -6.82 2.32 12.53
N LEU A 94 -6.29 2.85 13.63
CA LEU A 94 -5.14 2.29 14.35
C LEU A 94 -5.58 1.73 15.69
N GLU A 95 -5.81 0.42 15.73
CA GLU A 95 -6.29 -0.35 16.87
C GLU A 95 -5.12 -1.10 17.56
N ASP A 96 -5.22 -1.28 18.88
CA ASP A 96 -4.29 -2.05 19.74
C ASP A 96 -2.80 -1.65 19.69
N GLY A 97 -2.48 -0.50 19.10
CA GLY A 97 -1.13 0.01 18.96
C GLY A 97 -0.50 0.52 20.26
N ARG A 98 0.84 0.49 20.33
CA ARG A 98 1.57 0.97 21.52
C ARG A 98 1.90 2.46 21.49
N ASN A 99 2.37 2.97 20.35
CA ASN A 99 2.77 4.37 20.20
C ASN A 99 2.26 4.91 18.87
N ILE A 100 1.45 5.97 18.93
CA ILE A 100 0.86 6.63 17.77
C ILE A 100 1.20 8.11 17.86
N GLN A 101 1.85 8.63 16.83
CA GLN A 101 2.05 10.06 16.63
C GLN A 101 1.56 10.44 15.24
N LEU A 102 0.55 11.32 15.21
CA LEU A 102 -0.01 11.90 13.99
C LEU A 102 0.24 13.40 14.05
N SER A 103 0.84 13.96 13.01
CA SER A 103 1.13 15.40 12.91
C SER A 103 0.96 15.89 11.48
N SER A 104 0.46 17.12 11.36
CA SER A 104 0.29 17.81 10.09
C SER A 104 1.61 18.34 9.53
#